data_AF-A0A966S2C2-F1
#
_entry.id   AF-A0A966S2C2-F1
#
_cell.length_a   1.000
_cell.length_b   1.000
_cell.length_c   1.000
_cell.angle_alpha   90.00
_cell.angle_beta   90.00
_cell.angle_gamma   90.00
#
_symmetry.space_group_name_H-M   'P 1'
#
loop_
_entity.id
_entity.type
_entity.pdbx_description
1 polymer ?
#
loop_
_entity_poly.entity_id
_entity_poly.type
_entity_poly.pdbx_seq_one_letter_code
_entity_poly.pdbx_strand_id
1 'polypeptide(L)'
;MSDRDTMLAWLSTDDALASARRLVRRYSLQLEPEDLLSQTRITLVERMSRRTTPLVGDDVQKAAIRFAARCMGNVAIDNARKMVRDQHQYVELANLLPQRASTEDHAEAAVFIEQLTARVNELIRHGATCAGCQKEVVFAAATEVLQLVLVEGASGDDAIRDNAWFDDAIESVIDRTSSGLSQLAAARRKRRVRCKHCVMELLGSALRRMGYRRG
;
A
#
# COMPACT_ATOMS: atom_id res chain seq x y z
N MET A 1 -48.60 17.86 -22.50
CA MET A 1 -47.44 17.23 -21.85
C MET A 1 -46.20 17.68 -22.59
N SER A 2 -45.16 18.16 -21.90
CA SER A 2 -43.91 18.52 -22.58
C SER A 2 -43.12 17.26 -22.98
N ASP A 3 -42.21 17.40 -23.94
CA ASP A 3 -41.25 16.35 -24.33
C ASP A 3 -40.53 15.78 -23.09
N ARG A 4 -40.12 16.67 -22.18
CA ARG A 4 -39.49 16.35 -20.91
C ARG A 4 -40.38 15.47 -20.03
N ASP A 5 -41.63 15.86 -19.84
CA ASP A 5 -42.57 15.10 -18.98
C ASP A 5 -42.81 13.71 -19.54
N THR A 6 -42.90 13.60 -20.86
CA THR A 6 -43.09 12.33 -21.56
C THR A 6 -41.89 11.38 -21.36
N MET A 7 -40.67 11.90 -21.48
CA MET A 7 -39.45 11.12 -21.23
C MET A 7 -39.34 10.68 -19.77
N LEU A 8 -39.63 11.57 -18.83
CA LEU A 8 -39.56 11.29 -17.40
C LEU A 8 -40.66 10.33 -16.94
N ALA A 9 -41.85 10.42 -17.54
CA ALA A 9 -42.94 9.49 -17.30
C ALA A 9 -42.57 8.07 -17.78
N TRP A 10 -41.92 7.95 -18.94
CA TRP A 10 -41.47 6.66 -19.44
C TRP A 10 -40.47 5.97 -18.50
N LEU A 11 -39.55 6.70 -17.86
CA LEU A 11 -38.60 6.12 -16.89
C LEU A 11 -39.27 5.49 -15.66
N SER A 12 -40.54 5.83 -15.40
CA SER A 12 -41.32 5.25 -14.31
C SER A 12 -42.15 4.03 -14.74
N THR A 13 -41.97 3.52 -15.96
CA THR A 13 -42.72 2.38 -16.50
C THR A 13 -41.95 1.06 -16.37
N ASP A 14 -42.69 -0.06 -16.37
CA ASP A 14 -42.11 -1.41 -16.40
C ASP A 14 -41.27 -1.68 -17.65
N ASP A 15 -41.60 -1.04 -18.78
CA ASP A 15 -40.83 -1.14 -20.03
C ASP A 15 -39.43 -0.53 -19.90
N ALA A 16 -39.33 0.60 -19.19
CA ALA A 16 -38.04 1.22 -18.89
C ALA A 16 -37.23 0.34 -17.94
N LEU A 17 -37.87 -0.23 -16.91
CA LEU A 17 -37.22 -1.16 -15.98
C LEU A 17 -36.73 -2.44 -16.67
N ALA A 18 -37.55 -3.04 -17.54
CA ALA A 18 -37.16 -4.20 -18.34
C ALA A 18 -35.97 -3.88 -19.27
N SER A 19 -35.96 -2.67 -19.84
CA SER A 19 -34.86 -2.20 -20.67
C SER A 19 -33.58 -1.95 -19.87
N ALA A 20 -33.68 -1.37 -18.67
CA ALA A 20 -32.56 -1.20 -17.75
C ALA A 20 -31.96 -2.55 -17.35
N ARG A 21 -32.80 -3.53 -16.97
CA ARG A 21 -32.38 -4.91 -16.67
C ARG A 21 -31.61 -5.55 -17.82
N ARG A 22 -32.08 -5.37 -19.07
CA ARG A 22 -31.37 -5.88 -20.25
C ARG A 22 -30.01 -5.21 -20.42
N LEU A 23 -29.90 -3.91 -20.22
CA LEU A 23 -28.64 -3.17 -20.36
C LEU A 23 -27.63 -3.52 -19.26
N VAL A 24 -28.08 -3.60 -18.00
CA VAL A 24 -27.26 -4.05 -16.86
C VAL A 24 -26.67 -5.42 -17.14
N ARG A 25 -27.50 -6.38 -17.58
CA ARG A 25 -27.03 -7.72 -17.96
C ARG A 25 -26.09 -7.70 -19.16
N ARG A 26 -26.46 -6.99 -20.23
CA ARG A 26 -25.68 -6.93 -21.48
C ARG A 26 -24.27 -6.39 -21.26
N TYR A 27 -24.12 -5.38 -20.41
CA TYR A 27 -22.84 -4.75 -20.12
C TYR A 27 -22.19 -5.23 -18.83
N SER A 28 -22.77 -6.25 -18.17
CA SER A 28 -22.29 -6.79 -16.88
C SER A 28 -22.02 -5.70 -15.84
N LEU A 29 -22.92 -4.72 -15.74
CA LEU A 29 -22.75 -3.57 -14.85
C LEU A 29 -22.89 -4.00 -13.39
N GLN A 30 -22.03 -3.47 -12.52
CA GLN A 30 -22.14 -3.61 -11.06
C GLN A 30 -23.03 -2.53 -10.46
N LEU A 31 -24.26 -2.43 -10.95
CA LEU A 31 -25.28 -1.50 -10.45
C LEU A 31 -26.67 -2.07 -10.69
N GLU A 32 -27.61 -1.71 -9.81
CA GLU A 32 -28.98 -2.18 -9.93
C GLU A 32 -29.71 -1.46 -11.09
N PRO A 33 -30.67 -2.11 -11.77
CA PRO A 33 -31.44 -1.49 -12.85
C PRO A 33 -32.09 -0.14 -12.46
N GLU A 34 -32.52 -0.02 -11.21
CA GLU A 34 -33.10 1.18 -10.61
C GLU A 34 -32.10 2.33 -10.50
N ASP A 35 -30.82 2.01 -10.25
CA ASP A 35 -29.74 3.00 -10.26
C ASP A 35 -29.48 3.52 -11.67
N LEU A 36 -29.52 2.63 -12.68
CA LEU A 36 -29.40 3.03 -14.08
C LEU A 36 -30.51 4.00 -14.50
N LEU A 37 -31.75 3.74 -14.06
CA LEU A 37 -32.89 4.62 -14.30
C LEU A 37 -32.70 5.98 -13.61
N SER A 38 -32.22 5.96 -12.37
CA SER A 38 -31.97 7.18 -11.58
C SER A 38 -30.87 8.04 -12.20
N GLN A 39 -29.76 7.45 -12.62
CA GLN A 39 -28.69 8.14 -13.34
C GLN A 39 -29.19 8.70 -14.68
N THR A 40 -29.96 7.90 -15.41
CA THR A 40 -30.57 8.32 -16.69
C THR A 40 -31.50 9.51 -16.51
N ARG A 41 -32.28 9.55 -15.42
CA ARG A 41 -33.15 10.68 -15.07
C ARG A 41 -32.35 11.97 -14.90
N ILE A 42 -31.25 11.92 -14.15
CA ILE A 42 -30.37 13.07 -13.92
C ILE A 42 -29.79 13.56 -15.25
N THR A 43 -29.19 12.65 -16.03
CA THR A 43 -28.60 12.99 -17.34
C THR A 43 -29.63 13.55 -18.33
N LEU A 44 -30.86 13.04 -18.33
CA LEU A 44 -31.93 13.56 -19.18
C LEU A 44 -32.33 14.98 -18.80
N VAL A 45 -32.47 15.28 -17.50
CA VAL A 45 -32.78 16.63 -17.03
C VAL A 45 -31.70 17.63 -17.46
N GLU A 46 -30.43 17.26 -17.32
CA GLU A 46 -29.31 18.11 -17.75
C GLU A 46 -29.23 18.28 -19.28
N ARG A 47 -29.50 17.22 -20.06
CA ARG A 47 -29.50 17.32 -21.52
C ARG A 47 -30.65 18.15 -22.04
N MET A 48 -31.81 18.08 -21.38
CA MET A 48 -32.99 18.85 -21.77
C MET A 48 -32.87 20.33 -21.39
N SER A 49 -32.21 20.67 -20.29
CA SER A 49 -31.98 22.08 -19.94
C SER A 49 -31.08 22.81 -20.94
N ARG A 50 -30.23 22.07 -21.66
CA ARG A 50 -29.31 22.63 -22.67
C ARG A 50 -29.87 22.61 -24.09
N ARG A 51 -31.04 22.00 -24.30
CA ARG A 51 -31.57 21.79 -25.65
C ARG A 51 -32.47 22.94 -26.06
N THR A 52 -32.15 23.56 -27.18
CA THR A 52 -32.88 24.69 -27.76
C THR A 52 -33.86 24.29 -28.86
N THR A 53 -33.78 23.05 -29.36
CA THR A 53 -34.61 22.53 -30.47
C THR A 53 -35.57 21.42 -30.01
N PRO A 54 -36.84 21.44 -30.44
CA PRO A 54 -37.81 20.41 -30.06
C PRO A 54 -37.47 19.02 -30.64
N LEU A 55 -38.05 17.96 -30.08
CA LEU A 55 -37.98 16.63 -30.70
C LEU A 55 -38.76 16.61 -32.01
N VAL A 56 -38.15 16.02 -33.04
CA VAL A 56 -38.75 15.88 -34.38
C VAL A 56 -39.09 14.42 -34.61
N GLY A 57 -40.34 14.15 -34.99
CA GLY A 57 -40.83 12.84 -35.41
C GLY A 57 -42.34 12.84 -35.66
N ASP A 58 -42.82 11.92 -36.48
CA ASP A 58 -44.25 11.77 -36.85
C ASP A 58 -45.16 11.57 -35.63
N ASP A 59 -44.60 11.00 -34.56
CA ASP A 59 -45.21 10.85 -33.25
C ASP A 59 -44.22 11.39 -32.21
N VAL A 60 -44.52 12.57 -31.67
CA VAL A 60 -43.71 13.28 -30.68
C VAL A 60 -43.51 12.45 -29.42
N GLN A 61 -44.52 11.67 -29.01
CA GLN A 61 -44.45 10.82 -27.82
C GLN A 61 -43.49 9.64 -28.04
N LYS A 62 -43.57 8.96 -29.20
CA LYS A 62 -42.61 7.91 -29.55
C LYS A 62 -41.20 8.44 -29.76
N ALA A 63 -41.05 9.66 -30.31
CA ALA A 63 -39.75 10.32 -30.44
C ALA A 63 -39.11 10.58 -29.06
N ALA A 64 -39.90 11.05 -28.09
CA ALA A 64 -39.48 11.25 -26.72
C ALA A 64 -39.04 9.95 -26.04
N ILE A 65 -39.84 8.89 -26.14
CA ILE A 65 -39.49 7.58 -25.56
C ILE A 65 -38.19 7.03 -26.18
N ARG A 66 -38.03 7.10 -27.50
CA ARG A 66 -36.79 6.65 -28.17
C ARG A 66 -35.57 7.47 -27.72
N PHE A 67 -35.74 8.76 -27.50
CA PHE A 67 -34.67 9.63 -26.99
C PHE A 67 -34.27 9.22 -25.56
N ALA A 68 -35.25 8.99 -24.68
CA ALA A 68 -35.00 8.53 -23.31
C ALA A 68 -34.29 7.16 -23.28
N ALA A 69 -34.76 6.20 -24.08
CA ALA A 69 -34.14 4.89 -24.21
C ALA A 69 -32.69 4.95 -24.72
N ARG A 70 -32.42 5.85 -25.69
CA ARG A 70 -31.05 6.09 -26.18
C ARG A 70 -30.17 6.71 -25.10
N CYS A 71 -30.71 7.64 -24.31
CA CYS A 71 -29.99 8.23 -23.20
C CYS A 71 -29.59 7.16 -22.18
N MET A 72 -30.51 6.27 -21.81
CA MET A 72 -30.23 5.14 -20.91
C MET A 72 -29.16 4.20 -21.48
N GLY A 73 -29.21 3.91 -22.77
CA GLY A 73 -28.18 3.12 -23.45
C GLY A 73 -26.79 3.75 -23.37
N ASN A 74 -26.69 5.07 -23.54
CA ASN A 74 -25.41 5.78 -23.41
C ASN A 74 -24.89 5.78 -21.97
N VAL A 75 -25.77 6.02 -20.98
CA VAL A 75 -25.38 5.96 -19.56
C VAL A 75 -24.87 4.56 -19.19
N ALA A 76 -25.48 3.50 -19.72
CA ALA A 76 -25.01 2.13 -19.50
C ALA A 76 -23.60 1.90 -20.11
N ILE A 77 -23.36 2.38 -21.33
CA ILE A 77 -22.04 2.29 -21.99
C ILE A 77 -20.98 3.08 -21.21
N ASP A 78 -21.31 4.27 -20.72
CA ASP A 78 -20.37 5.10 -19.97
C ASP A 78 -20.00 4.48 -18.62
N ASN A 79 -20.95 3.82 -17.94
CA ASN A 79 -20.68 3.01 -16.76
C ASN A 79 -19.77 1.82 -17.07
N ALA A 80 -20.03 1.08 -18.15
CA ALA A 80 -19.17 -0.03 -18.57
C ALA A 80 -17.73 0.43 -18.84
N ARG A 81 -17.56 1.57 -19.53
CA ARG A 81 -16.25 2.18 -19.78
C ARG A 81 -15.57 2.62 -18.51
N LYS A 82 -16.32 3.16 -17.54
CA LYS A 82 -15.80 3.56 -16.24
C LYS A 82 -15.28 2.34 -15.47
N MET A 83 -16.06 1.26 -15.39
CA MET A 83 -15.63 0.03 -14.72
C MET A 83 -14.33 -0.53 -15.31
N VAL A 84 -14.19 -0.53 -16.64
CA VAL A 84 -12.95 -0.97 -17.29
C VAL A 84 -11.77 -0.08 -16.90
N ARG A 85 -11.94 1.25 -16.88
CA ARG A 85 -10.89 2.17 -16.41
C ARG A 85 -10.53 1.95 -14.94
N ASP A 86 -11.54 1.79 -14.08
CA ASP A 86 -11.33 1.58 -12.65
C ASP A 86 -10.57 0.26 -12.41
N GLN A 87 -10.90 -0.82 -13.14
CA GLN A 87 -10.14 -2.08 -13.10
C GLN A 87 -8.69 -1.91 -13.55
N HIS A 88 -8.42 -1.18 -14.63
CA HIS A 88 -7.06 -0.89 -15.07
C HIS A 88 -6.28 -0.09 -14.02
N GLN A 89 -6.92 0.91 -13.40
CA GLN A 89 -6.30 1.68 -12.31
C GLN A 89 -5.99 0.81 -11.09
N TYR A 90 -6.86 -0.14 -10.71
CA TYR A 90 -6.57 -1.07 -9.62
C TYR A 90 -5.35 -1.95 -9.91
N VAL A 91 -5.19 -2.42 -11.15
CA VAL A 91 -4.02 -3.21 -11.57
C VAL A 91 -2.75 -2.36 -11.55
N GLU A 92 -2.81 -1.12 -12.03
CA GLU A 92 -1.68 -0.19 -11.98
C GLU A 92 -1.29 0.16 -10.53
N LEU A 93 -2.28 0.40 -9.65
CA LEU A 93 -2.03 0.71 -8.24
C LEU A 93 -1.43 -0.49 -7.50
N ALA A 94 -1.88 -1.71 -7.81
CA ALA A 94 -1.31 -2.94 -7.24
C ALA A 94 0.18 -3.12 -7.62
N ASN A 95 0.61 -2.62 -8.78
CA ASN A 95 2.01 -2.62 -9.20
C ASN A 95 2.85 -1.50 -8.56
N LEU A 96 2.22 -0.50 -7.95
CA LEU A 96 2.89 0.61 -7.24
C LEU A 96 3.02 0.35 -5.74
N LEU A 97 2.26 -0.59 -5.18
CA LEU A 97 2.41 -1.01 -3.79
C LEU A 97 3.66 -1.89 -3.65
N PRO A 98 4.47 -1.71 -2.60
CA PRO A 98 5.62 -2.57 -2.35
C PRO A 98 5.15 -4.03 -2.31
N GLN A 99 5.68 -4.87 -3.19
CA GLN A 99 5.42 -6.29 -3.13
C GLN A 99 6.01 -6.80 -1.81
N ARG A 100 5.17 -7.42 -0.98
CA ARG A 100 5.65 -8.15 0.21
C ARG A 100 6.75 -9.10 -0.25
N ALA A 101 7.89 -9.06 0.43
CA ALA A 101 8.99 -9.99 0.19
C ALA A 101 8.43 -11.42 0.14
N SER A 102 8.85 -12.20 -0.84
CA SER A 102 8.39 -13.58 -1.00
C SER A 102 8.84 -14.43 0.19
N THR A 103 8.20 -15.59 0.39
CA THR A 103 8.64 -16.55 1.42
C THR A 103 10.09 -17.00 1.19
N GLU A 104 10.55 -16.99 -0.06
CA GLU A 104 11.93 -17.28 -0.44
C GLU A 104 12.88 -16.17 0.02
N ASP A 105 12.51 -14.90 -0.19
CA ASP A 105 13.28 -13.74 0.29
C ASP A 105 13.40 -13.73 1.83
N HIS A 106 12.33 -14.12 2.53
CA HIS A 106 12.36 -14.27 3.99
C HIS A 106 13.28 -15.40 4.45
N ALA A 107 13.30 -16.53 3.72
CA ALA A 107 14.19 -17.64 4.02
C ALA A 107 15.66 -17.27 3.78
N GLU A 108 15.95 -16.57 2.67
CA GLU A 108 17.29 -16.07 2.37
C GLU A 108 17.78 -15.07 3.43
N ALA A 109 16.92 -14.15 3.85
CA ALA A 109 17.22 -13.20 4.92
C ALA A 109 17.50 -13.89 6.27
N ALA A 110 16.74 -14.94 6.61
CA ALA A 110 16.97 -15.71 7.82
C ALA A 110 18.34 -16.41 7.81
N VAL A 111 18.68 -17.10 6.72
CA VAL A 111 19.99 -17.75 6.54
C VAL A 111 21.11 -16.74 6.59
N PHE A 112 20.94 -15.57 5.96
CA PHE A 112 21.92 -14.48 6.01
C PHE A 112 22.20 -14.03 7.45
N ILE A 113 21.18 -13.80 8.26
CA ILE A 113 21.37 -13.33 9.65
C ILE A 113 21.96 -14.44 10.54
N GLU A 114 21.61 -15.71 10.31
CA GLU A 114 22.25 -16.84 11.00
C GLU A 114 23.75 -16.91 10.69
N GLN A 115 24.13 -16.77 9.42
CA GLN A 115 25.54 -16.71 9.01
C GLN A 115 26.24 -15.50 9.63
N LEU A 116 25.61 -14.32 9.65
CA LEU A 116 26.14 -13.12 10.27
C LEU A 116 26.36 -13.30 11.78
N THR A 117 25.40 -13.93 12.46
CA THR A 117 25.49 -14.26 13.89
C THR A 117 26.64 -15.22 14.16
N ALA A 118 26.84 -16.24 13.33
CA ALA A 118 27.97 -17.15 13.44
C ALA A 118 29.32 -16.41 13.30
N ARG A 119 29.42 -15.44 12.38
CA ARG A 119 30.64 -14.64 12.19
C ARG A 119 30.92 -13.65 13.32
N VAL A 120 29.88 -13.03 13.88
CA VAL A 120 30.00 -12.19 15.08
C VAL A 120 30.53 -13.00 16.26
N ASN A 121 29.96 -14.19 16.49
CA ASN A 121 30.42 -15.13 17.52
C ASN A 121 31.90 -15.51 17.33
N GLU A 122 32.30 -15.82 16.10
CA GLU A 122 33.67 -16.16 15.76
C GLU A 122 34.62 -14.99 16.05
N LEU A 123 34.30 -13.78 15.59
CA LEU A 123 35.11 -12.58 15.81
C LEU A 123 35.34 -12.27 17.29
N ILE A 124 34.30 -12.44 18.11
CA ILE A 124 34.39 -12.24 19.55
C ILE A 124 35.26 -13.29 20.21
N ARG A 125 35.16 -14.57 19.81
CA ARG A 125 36.03 -15.63 20.32
C ARG A 125 37.50 -15.37 20.01
N HIS A 126 37.80 -14.87 18.80
CA HIS A 126 39.15 -14.54 18.36
C HIS A 126 39.67 -13.19 18.86
N GLY A 127 38.90 -12.48 19.70
CA GLY A 127 39.35 -11.26 20.34
C GLY A 127 39.39 -10.04 19.43
N ALA A 128 38.46 -9.93 18.46
CA ALA A 128 38.24 -8.66 17.75
C ALA A 128 37.66 -7.63 18.73
N THR A 129 38.52 -7.02 19.52
CA THR A 129 38.16 -6.12 20.61
C THR A 129 38.36 -4.67 20.19
N CYS A 130 37.25 -3.98 19.94
CA CYS A 130 37.23 -2.54 20.00
C CYS A 130 37.57 -2.09 21.44
N ALA A 131 38.56 -1.22 21.61
CA ALA A 131 39.01 -0.75 22.93
C ALA A 131 38.02 0.22 23.61
N GLY A 132 36.96 0.63 22.92
CA GLY A 132 36.03 1.67 23.38
C GLY A 132 34.94 1.20 24.36
N CYS A 133 34.73 -0.11 24.52
CA CYS A 133 33.63 -0.68 25.29
C CYS A 133 33.95 -2.09 25.83
N GLN A 134 33.23 -2.52 26.87
CA GLN A 134 33.35 -3.88 27.40
C GLN A 134 32.87 -4.89 26.36
N LYS A 135 33.61 -6.00 26.23
CA LYS A 135 33.37 -7.03 25.21
C LYS A 135 31.96 -7.63 25.35
N GLU A 136 31.51 -7.81 26.58
CA GLU A 136 30.20 -8.35 26.93
C GLU A 136 29.08 -7.44 26.45
N VAL A 137 29.24 -6.11 26.63
CA VAL A 137 28.27 -5.10 26.18
C VAL A 137 28.21 -5.06 24.66
N VAL A 138 29.36 -5.07 23.98
CA VAL A 138 29.41 -5.08 22.51
C VAL A 138 28.78 -6.35 21.94
N PHE A 139 29.04 -7.50 22.56
CA PHE A 139 28.47 -8.78 22.14
C PHE A 139 26.96 -8.83 22.31
N ALA A 140 26.47 -8.46 23.51
CA ALA A 140 25.04 -8.43 23.80
C ALA A 140 24.33 -7.46 22.85
N ALA A 141 24.88 -6.26 22.65
CA ALA A 141 24.34 -5.28 21.71
C ALA A 141 24.32 -5.79 20.26
N ALA A 142 25.41 -6.38 19.77
CA ALA A 142 25.45 -6.91 18.42
C ALA A 142 24.44 -8.07 18.22
N THR A 143 24.32 -8.97 19.19
CA THR A 143 23.43 -10.13 19.11
C THR A 143 21.96 -9.70 19.17
N GLU A 144 21.62 -8.82 20.10
CA GLU A 144 20.24 -8.36 20.30
C GLU A 144 19.77 -7.51 19.10
N VAL A 145 20.65 -6.69 18.52
CA VAL A 145 20.35 -5.94 17.28
C VAL A 145 20.11 -6.88 16.10
N LEU A 146 20.90 -7.94 15.93
CA LEU A 146 20.65 -8.96 14.89
C LEU A 146 19.31 -9.68 15.09
N GLN A 147 18.95 -9.97 16.35
CA GLN A 147 17.66 -10.57 16.69
C GLN A 147 16.49 -9.60 16.44
N LEU A 148 16.64 -8.32 16.76
CA LEU A 148 15.64 -7.29 16.45
C LEU A 148 15.43 -7.18 14.94
N VAL A 149 16.51 -7.20 14.15
CA VAL A 149 16.41 -7.21 12.67
C VAL A 149 15.67 -8.46 12.16
N LEU A 150 15.88 -9.63 12.75
CA LEU A 150 15.15 -10.87 12.39
C LEU A 150 13.66 -10.79 12.71
N VAL A 151 13.32 -10.43 13.95
CA VAL A 151 11.94 -10.44 14.45
C VAL A 151 11.14 -9.30 13.82
N GLU A 152 11.70 -8.11 13.79
CA GLU A 152 11.05 -6.97 13.18
C GLU A 152 11.10 -7.10 11.66
N GLY A 153 12.17 -7.62 11.03
CA GLY A 153 12.22 -7.88 9.58
C GLY A 153 11.18 -8.87 9.07
N ALA A 154 10.78 -9.83 9.90
CA ALA A 154 9.70 -10.78 9.60
C ALA A 154 8.30 -10.22 9.88
N SER A 155 8.20 -9.22 10.77
CA SER A 155 6.96 -8.50 11.04
C SER A 155 6.80 -7.48 9.92
N GLY A 156 5.94 -7.76 8.93
CA GLY A 156 5.74 -6.94 7.72
C GLY A 156 5.15 -5.55 7.95
N ASP A 157 5.75 -4.81 8.89
CA ASP A 157 5.45 -3.44 9.26
C ASP A 157 6.37 -2.53 8.43
N ASP A 158 5.76 -1.79 7.50
CA ASP A 158 6.38 -0.96 6.46
C ASP A 158 7.03 0.33 7.02
N ALA A 159 7.46 0.33 8.29
CA ALA A 159 8.20 1.45 8.84
C ALA A 159 9.55 1.56 8.13
N ILE A 160 9.83 2.71 7.51
CA ILE A 160 11.11 3.01 6.86
C ILE A 160 12.21 2.90 7.93
N ARG A 161 12.94 1.80 7.92
CA ARG A 161 14.08 1.56 8.80
C ARG A 161 15.27 2.29 8.24
N ASP A 162 15.39 3.53 8.65
CA ASP A 162 16.56 4.35 8.33
C ASP A 162 17.72 4.03 9.28
N ASN A 163 18.86 4.69 9.04
CA ASN A 163 20.03 4.57 9.90
C ASN A 163 19.73 5.03 11.34
N ALA A 164 18.71 5.88 11.56
CA ALA A 164 18.37 6.37 12.89
C ALA A 164 17.69 5.27 13.73
N TRP A 165 16.81 4.46 13.13
CA TRP A 165 16.24 3.29 13.82
C TRP A 165 17.32 2.31 14.28
N PHE A 166 18.29 1.99 13.41
CA PHE A 166 19.37 1.05 13.73
C PHE A 166 20.26 1.59 14.87
N ASP A 167 20.55 2.90 14.81
CA ASP A 167 21.30 3.60 15.83
C ASP A 167 20.59 3.60 17.19
N ASP A 168 19.28 3.86 17.21
CA ASP A 168 18.45 3.85 18.42
C ASP A 168 18.34 2.45 19.03
N ALA A 169 18.22 1.41 18.20
CA ALA A 169 18.22 0.02 18.65
C ALA A 169 19.54 -0.33 19.37
N ILE A 170 20.69 0.02 18.77
CA ILE A 170 22.00 -0.19 19.39
C ILE A 170 22.11 0.58 20.72
N GLU A 171 21.72 1.86 20.75
CA GLU A 171 21.79 2.68 21.96
C GLU A 171 20.91 2.16 23.10
N SER A 172 19.71 1.68 22.77
CA SER A 172 18.75 1.08 23.70
C SER A 172 19.33 -0.17 24.37
N VAL A 173 19.97 -1.05 23.59
CA VAL A 173 20.61 -2.25 24.15
C VAL A 173 21.81 -1.91 25.02
N ILE A 174 22.67 -0.98 24.59
CA ILE A 174 23.83 -0.53 25.38
C ILE A 174 23.38 -0.02 26.75
N ASP A 175 22.28 0.73 26.80
CA ASP A 175 21.74 1.23 28.06
C ASP A 175 21.22 0.12 28.98
N ARG A 176 20.51 -0.88 28.44
CA ARG A 176 20.01 -2.04 29.21
C ARG A 176 21.16 -2.86 29.79
N THR A 177 22.15 -3.18 28.97
CA THR A 177 23.29 -4.03 29.33
C THR A 177 24.29 -3.33 30.25
N SER A 178 24.28 -2.00 30.31
CA SER A 178 25.18 -1.21 31.15
C SER A 178 24.55 -0.73 32.47
N SER A 179 23.41 -1.30 32.87
CA SER A 179 22.66 -0.89 34.07
C SER A 179 23.50 -1.08 35.35
N GLY A 180 24.12 -0.01 35.82
CA GLY A 180 25.01 -0.01 36.99
C GLY A 180 26.23 0.90 36.86
N LEU A 181 26.62 1.26 35.64
CA LEU A 181 27.76 2.14 35.38
C LEU A 181 27.28 3.59 35.23
N SER A 182 27.73 4.48 36.13
CA SER A 182 27.56 5.95 36.17
C SER A 182 26.21 6.54 35.71
N GLN A 183 25.46 7.11 36.67
CA GLN A 183 24.14 7.73 36.46
C GLN A 183 24.16 9.14 35.82
N LEU A 184 25.34 9.72 35.58
CA LEU A 184 25.46 11.05 34.97
C LEU A 184 25.16 11.01 33.46
N ALA A 185 24.21 11.83 33.00
CA ALA A 185 23.76 11.85 31.61
C ALA A 185 24.89 12.06 30.58
N ALA A 186 25.87 12.91 30.89
CA ALA A 186 27.04 13.14 30.02
C ALA A 186 27.95 11.92 29.87
N ALA A 187 28.14 11.16 30.96
CA ALA A 187 28.94 9.93 30.96
C ALA A 187 28.22 8.79 30.20
N ARG A 188 26.88 8.72 30.31
CA ARG A 188 26.05 7.80 29.52
C ARG A 188 26.16 8.10 28.03
N ARG A 189 26.02 9.36 27.61
CA ARG A 189 26.15 9.76 26.19
C ARG A 189 27.52 9.40 25.60
N LYS A 190 28.63 9.72 26.30
CA LYS A 190 29.98 9.35 25.84
C LYS A 190 30.18 7.83 25.70
N ARG A 191 29.58 7.04 26.59
CA ARG A 191 29.61 5.58 26.51
C ARG A 191 28.81 5.05 25.34
N ARG A 192 27.57 5.53 25.13
CA ARG A 192 26.74 5.14 23.99
C ARG A 192 27.49 5.32 22.67
N VAL A 193 28.09 6.49 22.45
CA VAL A 193 28.85 6.78 21.23
C VAL A 193 30.02 5.80 21.04
N ARG A 194 30.81 5.54 22.09
CA ARG A 194 31.95 4.62 22.02
C ARG A 194 31.52 3.17 21.77
N CYS A 195 30.54 2.67 22.55
CA CYS A 195 30.04 1.31 22.43
C CYS A 195 29.32 1.09 21.09
N LYS A 196 28.55 2.06 20.61
CA LYS A 196 27.94 2.03 19.27
C LYS A 196 28.98 1.90 18.18
N HIS A 197 30.06 2.66 18.24
CA HIS A 197 31.15 2.53 17.28
C HIS A 197 31.75 1.12 17.27
N CYS A 198 31.99 0.54 18.45
CA CYS A 198 32.47 -0.84 18.57
C CYS A 198 31.49 -1.87 17.99
N VAL A 199 30.19 -1.72 18.23
CA VAL A 199 29.15 -2.61 17.67
C VAL A 199 29.13 -2.52 16.15
N MET A 200 29.16 -1.31 15.59
CA MET A 200 29.21 -1.08 14.14
C MET A 200 30.47 -1.66 13.50
N GLU A 201 31.62 -1.52 14.15
CA GLU A 201 32.89 -2.07 13.67
C GLU A 201 32.87 -3.60 13.67
N LEU A 202 32.31 -4.22 14.72
CA LEU A 202 32.16 -5.65 14.83
C LEU A 202 31.22 -6.20 13.74
N LEU A 203 30.03 -5.61 13.58
CA LEU A 203 29.07 -5.99 12.55
C LEU A 203 29.64 -5.77 11.14
N GLY A 204 30.29 -4.64 10.89
CA GLY A 204 30.97 -4.37 9.63
C GLY A 204 32.10 -5.36 9.33
N SER A 205 32.84 -5.80 10.35
CA SER A 205 33.87 -6.84 10.21
C SER A 205 33.28 -8.21 9.90
N ALA A 206 32.14 -8.55 10.53
CA ALA A 206 31.42 -9.78 10.26
C ALA A 206 30.88 -9.82 8.83
N LEU A 207 30.27 -8.73 8.36
CA LEU A 207 29.80 -8.55 6.98
C LEU A 207 30.94 -8.67 5.96
N ARG A 208 32.10 -8.06 6.23
CA ARG A 208 33.28 -8.20 5.37
C ARG A 208 33.76 -9.64 5.26
N ARG A 209 33.72 -10.42 6.34
CA ARG A 209 34.06 -11.86 6.32
C ARG A 209 33.05 -12.70 5.53
N MET A 210 31.81 -12.21 5.37
CA MET A 210 30.81 -12.81 4.50
C MET A 210 30.93 -12.38 3.03
N GLY A 211 31.87 -11.48 2.70
CA GLY A 211 32.09 -10.99 1.33
C GLY A 211 31.33 -9.71 0.98
N TYR A 212 30.59 -9.11 1.92
CA TYR A 212 29.90 -7.84 1.69
C TYR A 212 30.86 -6.66 1.91
N ARG A 213 31.10 -5.88 0.86
CA ARG A 213 31.79 -4.59 0.95
C ARG A 213 30.75 -3.48 0.85
N ARG A 214 30.78 -2.50 1.76
CA ARG A 214 30.02 -1.25 1.57
C ARG A 214 30.46 -0.65 0.23
N GLY A 215 29.53 -0.54 -0.71
CA GLY A 215 29.67 0.30 -1.91
C GLY A 215 29.58 1.77 -1.53
#